data_AF-A0A820X4D6-F1
#
_entry.id   AF-A0A820X4D6-F1
#
_cell.length_a   1.000
_cell.length_b   1.000
_cell.length_c   1.000
_cell.angle_alpha   90.00
_cell.angle_beta   90.00
_cell.angle_gamma   90.00
#
_symmetry.space_group_name_H-M   'P 1'
#
loop_
_entity.id
_entity.type
_entity.pdbx_description
1 polymer ?
#
loop_
_entity_poly.entity_id
_entity_poly.type
_entity_poly.pdbx_seq_one_letter_code
_entity_poly.pdbx_strand_id
1 'polypeptide(L)'
;DAWVRVRNKGGYVARFYVDYHIPNTARKHFVSGLYMPVKLFEQTLSSGNYPVGQTRVLGAPRSALTARVRVERFIFYPFFGWYWKEIFRQEVPPQGKNCYDIWGTTVQPYWTSVNC
;
A
#
# COMPACT_ATOMS: atom_id res chain seq x y z
N ASP A 1 3.01 -13.04 9.60
CA ASP A 1 3.27 -12.36 8.31
C ASP A 1 2.69 -10.97 8.32
N ALA A 2 3.37 -10.02 7.69
CA ALA A 2 2.93 -8.63 7.65
C ALA A 2 1.98 -8.44 6.48
N TRP A 3 0.80 -7.87 6.73
CA TRP A 3 -0.16 -7.63 5.65
C TRP A 3 -1.03 -6.42 5.92
N VAL A 4 -1.53 -5.86 4.83
CA VAL A 4 -2.43 -4.73 4.79
C VAL A 4 -3.74 -5.19 4.16
N ARG A 5 -4.85 -4.99 4.87
CA ARG A 5 -6.20 -5.23 4.34
C ARG A 5 -6.91 -3.90 4.18
N VAL A 6 -7.50 -3.69 3.01
CA VAL A 6 -8.37 -2.54 2.77
C VAL A 6 -9.73 -3.05 2.31
N ARG A 7 -10.79 -2.60 2.97
CA ARG A 7 -12.18 -2.87 2.56
C ARG A 7 -12.79 -1.59 1.99
N ASN A 8 -13.34 -1.70 0.79
CA ASN A 8 -14.05 -0.60 0.15
C ASN A 8 -15.53 -0.64 0.50
N LYS A 9 -16.00 0.38 1.23
CA LYS A 9 -17.41 0.65 1.51
C LYS A 9 -17.90 1.92 0.79
N GLY A 10 -17.04 2.60 0.03
CA GLY A 10 -17.35 3.83 -0.67
C GLY A 10 -17.99 3.59 -2.04
N GLY A 11 -18.80 4.54 -2.50
CA GLY A 11 -19.50 4.48 -3.79
C GLY A 11 -18.58 4.72 -5.00
N TYR A 12 -17.41 4.09 -5.04
CA TYR A 12 -16.40 4.24 -6.08
C TYR A 12 -15.57 2.97 -6.24
N VAL A 13 -14.86 2.84 -7.36
CA VAL A 13 -13.82 1.82 -7.54
C VAL A 13 -12.55 2.31 -6.84
N ALA A 14 -11.89 1.43 -6.09
CA ALA A 14 -10.65 1.73 -5.38
C ALA A 14 -9.50 0.85 -5.86
N ARG A 15 -8.27 1.28 -5.56
CA ARG A 15 -7.06 0.47 -5.62
C ARG A 15 -6.14 0.88 -4.49
N PHE A 16 -5.29 -0.02 -4.01
CA PHE A 16 -4.25 0.36 -3.07
C PHE A 16 -2.92 -0.28 -3.39
N TYR A 17 -1.88 0.37 -2.87
CA TYR A 17 -0.49 0.01 -3.03
C TYR A 17 0.16 -0.17 -1.67
N VAL A 18 1.08 -1.12 -1.59
CA VAL A 18 2.01 -1.25 -0.48
C VAL A 18 3.41 -1.08 -1.04
N ASP A 19 4.01 0.07 -0.77
CA ASP A 19 5.38 0.40 -1.13
C ASP A 19 6.28 0.03 0.06
N TYR A 20 7.35 -0.72 -0.17
CA TYR A 20 8.26 -1.14 0.90
C TYR A 20 9.71 -1.21 0.44
N HIS A 21 10.61 -1.07 1.42
CA HIS A 21 12.05 -1.25 1.21
C HIS A 21 12.51 -2.58 1.78
N ILE A 22 13.23 -3.36 0.98
CA ILE A 22 13.88 -4.60 1.40
C ILE A 22 15.41 -4.46 1.26
N PRO A 23 16.21 -4.95 2.22
CA PRO A 23 17.65 -4.98 2.06
C PRO A 23 18.04 -5.94 0.95
N ASN A 24 18.99 -5.53 0.10
CA ASN A 24 19.58 -6.44 -0.87
C ASN A 24 20.49 -7.44 -0.18
N THR A 25 19.96 -8.62 0.11
CA THR A 25 20.76 -9.74 0.63
C THR A 25 21.56 -10.46 -0.46
N ALA A 26 21.42 -10.08 -1.73
CA ALA A 26 22.24 -10.65 -2.80
C ALA A 26 23.67 -10.08 -2.73
N ARG A 27 24.57 -10.93 -2.20
CA ARG A 27 26.03 -10.76 -2.05
C ARG A 27 26.49 -9.98 -0.80
N LYS A 28 26.58 -10.70 0.31
CA LYS A 28 27.71 -10.47 1.24
C LYS A 28 29.01 -10.91 0.55
N HIS A 29 29.61 -10.06 -0.30
CA HIS A 29 31.04 -10.21 -0.57
C HIS A 29 31.78 -9.54 0.59
N PHE A 30 32.42 -10.35 1.42
CA PHE A 30 33.33 -9.88 2.45
C PHE A 30 34.59 -9.38 1.74
N VAL A 31 34.68 -8.07 1.51
CA VAL A 31 35.88 -7.41 0.98
C VAL A 31 36.52 -6.64 2.12
N SER A 32 37.62 -7.19 2.65
CA SER A 32 38.66 -6.47 3.41
C SER A 32 38.21 -5.54 4.55
N GLY A 33 37.31 -5.97 5.44
CA GLY A 33 37.10 -5.29 6.74
C GLY A 33 36.40 -3.93 6.71
N LEU A 34 35.84 -3.51 5.57
CA LEU A 34 34.97 -2.32 5.48
C LEU A 34 33.49 -2.72 5.44
N TYR A 35 32.69 -2.15 6.34
CA TYR A 35 31.23 -2.23 6.29
C TYR A 35 30.72 -1.42 5.09
N MET A 36 30.23 -2.09 4.04
CA MET A 36 29.52 -1.42 2.96
C MET A 36 28.06 -1.14 3.38
N PRO A 37 27.49 0.02 3.01
CA PRO A 37 26.09 0.32 3.29
C PRO A 37 25.18 -0.67 2.54
N VAL A 38 24.21 -1.25 3.26
CA VAL A 38 23.20 -2.13 2.66
C VAL A 38 22.36 -1.33 1.68
N LYS A 39 22.42 -1.68 0.38
CA LYS A 39 21.56 -1.05 -0.63
C LYS A 39 20.11 -1.52 -0.44
N LEU A 40 19.20 -0.57 -0.25
CA LEU A 40 17.77 -0.82 -0.15
C LEU A 40 17.13 -0.84 -1.53
N PHE A 41 16.22 -1.79 -1.74
CA PHE A 41 15.40 -1.88 -2.95
C PHE A 41 13.97 -1.53 -2.62
N GLU A 42 13.40 -0.59 -3.37
CA GLU A 42 11.98 -0.25 -3.30
C GLU A 42 11.17 -1.23 -4.16
N GLN A 43 10.08 -1.73 -3.59
CA GLN A 43 9.10 -2.55 -4.29
C GLN A 43 7.70 -2.04 -4.02
N THR A 44 6.84 -2.13 -5.04
CA THR A 44 5.43 -1.75 -4.96
C THR A 44 4.56 -2.96 -5.26
N LEU A 45 3.69 -3.31 -4.31
CA LEU A 45 2.61 -4.26 -4.54
C LEU A 45 1.32 -3.52 -4.81
N SER A 46 0.50 -4.03 -5.74
CA SER A 46 -0.78 -3.44 -6.11
C SER A 46 -1.92 -4.41 -5.83
N SER A 47 -3.03 -3.91 -5.31
CA SER A 47 -4.24 -4.70 -5.09
C SER A 47 -5.02 -4.97 -6.38
N GLY A 48 -4.68 -4.26 -7.46
CA GLY A 48 -5.58 -4.07 -8.59
C GLY A 48 -6.81 -3.23 -8.21
N ASN A 49 -7.73 -3.09 -9.16
CA ASN A 49 -8.96 -2.32 -8.98
C ASN A 49 -10.03 -3.19 -8.32
N TYR A 50 -10.77 -2.64 -7.36
CA TYR A 50 -11.86 -3.35 -6.69
C TYR A 50 -13.04 -2.41 -6.38
N PRO A 51 -14.28 -2.80 -6.74
CA PRO A 51 -15.47 -2.01 -6.49
C PRO A 51 -15.89 -2.01 -5.01
N VAL A 52 -16.98 -1.28 -4.73
CA VAL A 52 -17.64 -1.25 -3.42
C VAL A 52 -18.00 -2.65 -2.92
N GLY A 53 -17.94 -2.84 -1.61
CA GLY A 53 -18.25 -4.08 -0.91
C GLY A 53 -17.08 -5.07 -0.86
N GLN A 54 -16.06 -4.90 -1.69
CA GLN A 54 -14.94 -5.82 -1.76
C GLN A 54 -13.81 -5.50 -0.77
N THR A 55 -13.07 -6.54 -0.42
CA THR A 55 -11.89 -6.46 0.45
C THR A 55 -10.68 -7.02 -0.30
N ARG A 56 -9.54 -6.36 -0.18
CA ARG A 56 -8.27 -6.81 -0.75
C ARG A 56 -7.19 -6.82 0.32
N VAL A 57 -6.24 -7.75 0.18
CA VAL A 57 -5.13 -7.95 1.12
C VAL A 57 -3.84 -8.02 0.33
N LEU A 58 -2.82 -7.30 0.79
CA LEU A 58 -1.46 -7.37 0.27
C LEU A 58 -0.51 -7.74 1.41
N GLY A 59 0.33 -8.75 1.19
CA GLY A 59 1.37 -9.17 2.14
C GLY A 59 2.70 -8.52 1.80
N ALA A 60 3.34 -7.86 2.76
CA ALA A 60 4.73 -7.43 2.64
C ALA A 60 5.65 -8.54 3.18
N PRO A 61 6.85 -8.74 2.60
CA PRO A 61 7.78 -9.71 3.13
C PRO A 61 8.26 -9.30 4.53
N ARG A 62 8.54 -10.27 5.40
CA ARG A 62 9.02 -10.01 6.77
C ARG A 62 10.35 -9.25 6.83
N SER A 63 11.12 -9.27 5.75
CA SER A 63 12.38 -8.56 5.58
C SER A 63 12.20 -7.09 5.18
N ALA A 64 10.96 -6.62 4.96
CA ALA A 64 10.71 -5.20 4.74
C ALA A 64 11.13 -4.39 5.98
N LEU A 65 11.82 -3.27 5.76
CA LEU A 65 12.27 -2.37 6.82
C LEU A 65 11.31 -1.19 7.03
N THR A 66 10.65 -0.78 5.96
CA THR A 66 9.63 0.27 5.97
C THR A 66 8.51 -0.14 5.04
N ALA A 67 7.28 0.20 5.37
CA ALA A 67 6.14 -0.01 4.49
C ALA A 67 5.24 1.23 4.50
N ARG A 68 4.65 1.53 3.36
CA ARG A 68 3.72 2.64 3.17
C ARG A 68 2.52 2.16 2.37
N VAL A 69 1.34 2.49 2.87
CA VAL A 69 0.08 2.20 2.21
C VAL A 69 -0.39 3.45 1.50
N ARG A 70 -0.74 3.33 0.23
CA ARG A 70 -1.40 4.39 -0.54
C ARG A 70 -2.70 3.85 -1.12
N VAL A 71 -3.82 4.52 -0.85
CA VAL A 71 -5.13 4.12 -1.37
C VAL A 71 -5.67 5.21 -2.27
N GLU A 72 -6.20 4.83 -3.43
CA GLU A 72 -6.71 5.74 -4.45
C GLU A 72 -8.13 5.33 -4.85
N ARG A 73 -8.93 6.33 -5.25
CA ARG A 73 -10.25 6.14 -5.86
C ARG A 73 -10.22 6.51 -7.33
N PHE A 74 -11.03 5.83 -8.11
CA PHE A 74 -11.30 6.16 -9.50
C PHE A 74 -12.30 7.32 -9.56
N ILE A 75 -11.98 8.31 -10.39
CA ILE A 75 -12.86 9.45 -10.68
C ILE A 75 -13.06 9.48 -12.19
N PHE A 76 -14.33 9.50 -12.61
CA PHE A 76 -14.73 9.71 -14.00
C PHE A 76 -15.48 11.03 -14.12
N TYR A 77 -14.95 11.94 -14.92
CA TYR A 77 -15.61 13.19 -15.30
C TYR A 77 -15.87 13.15 -16.82
N PRO A 78 -17.13 13.21 -17.27
CA PRO A 78 -17.49 13.02 -18.68
C PRO A 78 -16.70 13.91 -19.66
N PHE A 79 -16.32 15.11 -19.25
CA PHE A 79 -15.62 16.09 -20.09
C PHE A 79 -14.10 16.16 -19.87
N PHE A 80 -13.58 15.54 -18.81
CA PHE A 80 -12.16 15.64 -18.42
C PHE A 80 -11.47 14.27 -18.36
N GLY A 81 -12.16 13.21 -18.78
CA GLY A 81 -11.66 11.85 -18.76
C GLY A 81 -11.72 11.22 -17.37
N TRP A 82 -10.83 10.25 -17.13
CA TRP A 82 -10.74 9.55 -15.87
C TRP A 82 -9.34 9.65 -15.27
N TYR A 83 -9.30 9.69 -13.95
CA TYR A 83 -8.04 9.69 -13.22
C TYR A 83 -8.22 9.04 -11.84
N TRP A 84 -7.08 8.75 -11.21
CA TRP A 84 -7.03 8.22 -9.85
C TRP A 84 -6.65 9.34 -8.89
N LYS A 85 -7.35 9.43 -7.77
CA LYS A 85 -7.06 10.43 -6.73
C LYS A 85 -6.84 9.75 -5.40
N GLU A 86 -5.77 10.13 -4.71
CA GLU A 86 -5.43 9.62 -3.39
C GLU A 86 -6.58 9.90 -2.40
N ILE A 87 -6.94 8.86 -1.63
CA ILE A 87 -7.79 8.96 -0.44
C ILE A 87 -6.90 9.22 0.77
N PHE A 88 -5.87 8.40 0.94
CA PHE A 88 -4.87 8.57 1.98
C PHE A 88 -3.56 7.88 1.64
N ARG A 89 -2.53 8.30 2.37
CA ARG A 89 -1.21 7.70 2.40
C ARG A 89 -0.73 7.64 3.84
N GLN A 90 -0.32 6.46 4.28
CA GLN A 90 0.06 6.22 5.67
C GLN A 90 1.28 5.32 5.74
N GLU A 91 2.25 5.67 6.58
CA GLU A 91 3.33 4.77 6.94
C GLU A 91 2.83 3.72 7.93
N VAL A 92 3.16 2.46 7.66
CA VAL A 92 2.74 1.33 8.47
C VAL A 92 3.96 0.57 8.97
N PRO A 93 3.89 0.00 10.18
CA PRO A 93 4.94 -0.88 10.63
C PRO A 93 5.14 -2.02 9.61
N PRO A 94 6.39 -2.34 9.23
CA PRO A 94 6.67 -3.43 8.28
C PRO A 94 6.35 -4.81 8.87
N GLN A 95 5.94 -4.86 10.14
CA GLN A 95 5.53 -6.05 10.86
C GLN A 95 4.11 -5.84 11.42
N GLY A 96 3.29 -6.90 11.38
CA GLY A 96 1.93 -6.86 11.92
C GLY A 96 0.84 -6.74 10.87
N LYS A 97 -0.39 -6.57 11.35
CA LYS A 97 -1.61 -6.52 10.53
C LYS A 97 -2.17 -5.11 10.57
N ASN A 98 -2.32 -4.48 9.42
CA ASN A 98 -2.90 -3.14 9.31
C ASN A 98 -4.20 -3.24 8.50
N CYS A 99 -5.32 -2.82 9.09
CA CYS A 99 -6.63 -2.91 8.45
C CYS A 99 -7.25 -1.53 8.32
N TYR A 100 -7.80 -1.26 7.13
CA TYR A 100 -8.47 0.01 6.83
C TYR A 100 -9.83 -0.22 6.19
N ASP A 101 -10.77 0.64 6.55
CA ASP A 101 -12.04 0.78 5.85
C ASP A 101 -12.05 2.14 5.14
N ILE A 102 -12.32 2.14 3.84
CA ILE A 102 -12.56 3.36 3.06
C ILE A 102 -14.05 3.48 2.75
N TRP A 103 -14.59 4.69 2.79
CA TRP A 103 -16.02 4.95 2.61
C TRP A 103 -16.28 6.34 2.01
N GLY A 104 -17.55 6.74 1.94
CA GLY A 104 -17.98 8.02 1.37
C GLY A 104 -18.25 7.94 -0.13
N THR A 105 -18.14 9.07 -0.81
CA THR A 105 -18.43 9.22 -2.24
C THR A 105 -17.15 9.48 -3.03
N THR A 106 -17.25 9.41 -4.36
CA THR A 106 -16.14 9.75 -5.27
C THR A 106 -15.60 11.15 -5.02
N VAL A 107 -16.46 12.11 -4.65
CA VAL A 107 -16.07 13.51 -4.42
C VAL A 107 -15.54 13.71 -2.99
N GLN A 108 -16.13 13.02 -2.02
CA GLN A 108 -15.81 13.13 -0.60
C GLN A 108 -15.55 11.73 -0.01
N PRO A 109 -14.34 11.16 -0.22
CA PRO A 109 -13.98 9.90 0.40
C PRO A 109 -13.45 10.11 1.81
N TYR A 110 -13.57 9.06 2.60
CA TYR A 110 -13.03 9.00 3.96
C TYR A 110 -12.37 7.65 4.20
N TRP A 111 -11.59 7.57 5.26
CA TRP A 111 -10.94 6.33 5.67
C TRP A 111 -10.83 6.28 7.19
N THR A 112 -10.66 5.08 7.73
CA THR A 112 -10.32 4.87 9.13
C THR A 112 -9.52 3.58 9.32
N SER A 113 -8.67 3.55 10.34
CA SER A 113 -8.01 2.33 10.80
C SER A 113 -8.99 1.50 11.62
N VAL A 114 -9.01 0.20 11.41
CA VAL A 114 -9.89 -0.74 12.12
C VAL A 114 -9.09 -1.91 12.66
N ASN A 115 -9.65 -2.62 13.63
CA ASN A 115 -9.05 -3.87 14.08
C ASN A 115 -9.09 -4.91 12.95
N CYS A 116 -7.94 -5.55 12.76
CA CYS A 116 -7.83 -6.85 12.11
C CYS A 116 -8.22 -7.94 13.11
#